data_AF-A0A059BI46-F1
#
_entry.id   AF-A0A059BI46-F1
#
_cell.length_a   1.000
_cell.length_b   1.000
_cell.length_c   1.000
_cell.angle_alpha   90.00
_cell.angle_beta   90.00
_cell.angle_gamma   90.00
#
_symmetry.space_group_name_H-M   'P 1'
#
loop_
_entity.id
_entity.type
_entity.pdbx_description
1 polymer ?
#
loop_
_entity_poly.entity_id
_entity_poly.type
_entity_poly.pdbx_seq_one_letter_code
_entity_poly.pdbx_strand_id
1 'polypeptide(L)'
;MHLSLLPDLYIRFHHFMLRPFSHQEATRRKLEEEEAPQRLLGREVEGGEGGRERERERYMTSSVQFQRINPAHQPSSAAAAAAAGLGCHKQSQPAVLSGPVSPGAVPDYAAPYHRHQVGPNQCCSAVVRSIDAPVPVVWSVVRRFDEPQAYKHFLKSCHVIDGDGHVGTVREVRVVSGLPANWSTERLEILDDERHVMSFSVVGGEHRLANYRSVTTLHAARGGAATTVVESYAVDVPSGNTNEETCVFADTIVNCNLQSLAQIAENMARNL
;
A
#
# COMPACT_ATOMS: atom_id res chain seq x y z
N MET A 1 -22.82 -13.48 2.50
CA MET A 1 -21.49 -13.95 2.07
C MET A 1 -21.39 -15.44 2.31
N HIS A 2 -21.02 -16.21 1.29
CA HIS A 2 -20.85 -17.65 1.40
C HIS A 2 -19.59 -17.93 2.24
N LEU A 3 -19.74 -18.61 3.38
CA LEU A 3 -18.65 -19.00 4.29
C LEU A 3 -17.60 -19.93 3.64
N SER A 4 -17.68 -20.23 2.34
CA SER A 4 -16.81 -21.19 1.65
C SER A 4 -15.41 -20.66 1.33
N LEU A 5 -15.15 -19.36 1.43
CA LEU A 5 -13.81 -18.79 1.22
C LEU A 5 -13.00 -18.68 2.52
N LEU A 6 -13.67 -18.79 3.69
CA LEU A 6 -13.01 -18.68 4.98
C LEU A 6 -12.02 -19.82 5.26
N PRO A 7 -12.26 -21.09 4.91
CA PRO A 7 -11.31 -22.17 5.21
C PRO A 7 -10.01 -22.03 4.42
N ASP A 8 -10.08 -21.80 3.11
CA ASP A 8 -8.90 -21.63 2.26
C ASP A 8 -8.11 -20.38 2.63
N LEU A 9 -8.82 -19.29 2.93
CA LEU A 9 -8.18 -18.06 3.36
C LEU A 9 -7.55 -18.21 4.75
N TYR A 10 -8.25 -18.87 5.69
CA TYR A 10 -7.73 -19.19 7.01
C TYR A 10 -6.47 -20.04 6.90
N ILE A 11 -6.45 -21.07 6.05
CA ILE A 11 -5.28 -21.91 5.81
C ILE A 11 -4.12 -21.07 5.24
N ARG A 12 -4.39 -20.20 4.26
CA ARG A 12 -3.38 -19.30 3.69
C ARG A 12 -2.84 -18.31 4.72
N PHE A 13 -3.72 -17.69 5.52
CA PHE A 13 -3.34 -16.79 6.62
C PHE A 13 -2.50 -17.53 7.65
N HIS A 14 -2.92 -18.72 8.07
CA HIS A 14 -2.23 -19.50 9.09
C HIS A 14 -0.86 -19.94 8.60
N HIS A 15 -0.76 -20.48 7.39
CA HIS A 15 0.49 -20.92 6.80
C HIS A 15 1.47 -19.75 6.55
N PHE A 16 0.98 -18.60 6.09
CA PHE A 16 1.82 -17.40 5.92
C PHE A 16 2.31 -16.86 7.28
N MET A 17 1.42 -16.80 8.28
CA MET A 17 1.71 -16.17 9.57
C MET A 17 2.52 -17.04 10.54
N LEU A 18 2.38 -18.36 10.50
CA LEU A 18 3.00 -19.28 11.46
C LEU A 18 4.45 -19.70 11.14
N ARG A 19 5.00 -19.34 9.98
CA ARG A 19 6.42 -19.63 9.70
C ARG A 19 7.30 -18.91 10.72
N PRO A 20 8.31 -19.52 11.34
CA PRO A 20 9.12 -18.80 12.32
C PRO A 20 9.74 -17.53 11.69
N PHE A 21 9.70 -16.41 12.42
CA PHE A 21 10.48 -15.22 12.04
C PHE A 21 11.96 -15.59 12.03
N SER A 22 12.73 -14.98 11.14
CA SER A 22 14.18 -15.15 11.19
C SER A 22 14.74 -14.62 12.51
N HIS A 23 15.90 -15.13 12.92
CA HIS A 23 16.57 -14.64 14.12
C HIS A 23 16.81 -13.11 14.06
N GLN A 24 17.05 -12.57 12.87
CA GLN A 24 17.28 -11.13 12.67
C GLN A 24 16.01 -10.29 12.87
N GLU A 25 14.87 -10.75 12.35
CA GLU A 25 13.56 -10.09 12.58
C GLU A 25 13.11 -10.23 14.04
N ALA A 26 13.35 -11.38 14.66
CA ALA A 26 13.07 -11.59 16.08
C ALA A 26 13.89 -10.63 16.96
N THR A 27 15.17 -10.42 16.63
CA THR A 27 16.02 -9.44 17.32
C THR A 27 15.55 -8.00 17.08
N ARG A 28 15.17 -7.65 15.84
CA ARG A 28 14.63 -6.32 15.53
C ARG A 28 13.34 -6.03 16.30
N ARG A 29 12.43 -7.00 16.39
CA ARG A 29 11.20 -6.86 17.18
C ARG A 29 11.48 -6.71 18.67
N LYS A 30 12.44 -7.46 19.22
CA LYS A 30 12.88 -7.28 20.61
C LYS A 30 13.40 -5.87 20.86
N LEU A 31 14.16 -5.29 19.93
CA LEU A 31 14.66 -3.91 20.04
C LEU A 31 13.52 -2.88 19.94
N GLU A 32 12.57 -3.05 19.00
CA GLU A 32 11.40 -2.17 18.87
C GLU A 32 10.49 -2.23 20.12
N GLU A 33 10.35 -3.40 20.74
CA GLU A 33 9.58 -3.61 21.98
C GLU A 33 10.30 -3.05 23.22
N GLU A 34 11.63 -3.05 23.23
CA GLU A 34 12.48 -2.48 24.31
C GLU A 34 12.63 -0.95 24.22
N GLU A 35 12.51 -0.35 23.02
CA GLU A 35 12.47 1.10 22.81
C GLU A 35 11.08 1.73 23.09
N ALA A 36 9.99 0.95 22.99
CA ALA A 36 8.63 1.44 23.18
C ALA A 36 8.33 2.08 24.57
N PRO A 37 8.88 1.61 25.71
CA PRO A 37 8.61 2.22 27.02
C PRO A 37 9.32 3.58 27.23
N GLN A 38 10.37 3.89 26.46
CA GLN A 38 11.21 5.06 26.72
C GLN A 38 10.61 6.37 26.18
N ARG A 39 9.57 6.31 25.34
CA ARG A 39 8.90 7.50 24.79
C ARG A 39 7.82 8.11 25.70
N LEU A 40 7.43 7.46 26.79
CA LEU A 40 6.42 7.98 27.73
C LEU A 40 6.99 8.68 28.99
N LEU A 41 8.31 8.65 29.22
CA LEU A 41 8.94 9.19 30.44
C LEU A 41 9.83 10.42 30.21
N GLY A 42 9.91 10.93 28.98
CA GLY A 42 10.75 12.08 28.62
C GLY A 42 10.00 13.41 28.51
N ARG A 43 9.19 13.80 29.51
CA ARG A 43 8.66 15.17 29.58
C ARG A 43 8.45 15.65 31.01
N GLU A 44 9.55 15.73 31.75
CA GLU A 44 9.61 16.56 32.97
C GLU A 44 10.47 17.81 32.71
N VAL A 45 9.77 18.93 32.76
CA VAL A 45 10.12 20.29 33.16
C VAL A 45 11.61 20.59 33.45
N GLU A 46 12.19 21.52 32.68
CA GLU A 46 13.04 22.56 33.25
C GLU A 46 12.76 23.91 32.57
N GLY A 47 12.34 24.88 33.38
CA GLY A 47 12.35 26.30 33.03
C GLY A 47 13.63 26.96 33.58
N GLY A 48 14.07 28.03 32.94
CA GLY A 48 15.16 28.87 33.43
C GLY A 48 15.52 29.99 32.47
N GLU A 49 15.36 31.22 32.92
CA GLU A 49 15.47 32.49 32.21
C GLU A 49 16.91 32.90 31.83
N GLY A 50 17.04 33.81 30.85
CA GLY A 50 17.95 34.97 30.99
C GLY A 50 18.96 35.23 29.87
N GLY A 51 18.93 36.47 29.33
CA GLY A 51 20.16 37.24 29.08
C GLY A 51 20.59 37.49 27.62
N ARG A 52 20.55 38.77 27.24
CA ARG A 52 21.12 39.41 26.03
C ARG A 52 22.64 39.22 25.93
N GLU A 53 23.24 39.16 24.73
CA GLU A 53 24.03 40.25 24.10
C GLU A 53 24.68 39.84 22.76
N ARG A 54 25.19 40.85 22.05
CA ARG A 54 25.58 40.92 20.63
C ARG A 54 27.06 40.51 20.43
N GLU A 55 27.45 39.97 19.26
CA GLU A 55 28.64 40.45 18.52
C GLU A 55 28.84 39.87 17.10
N ARG A 56 28.83 40.79 16.12
CA ARG A 56 29.79 41.02 15.01
C ARG A 56 30.52 39.83 14.34
N GLU A 57 30.06 39.52 13.13
CA GLU A 57 30.77 39.67 11.84
C GLU A 57 32.31 39.85 11.85
N ARG A 58 33.05 38.89 11.26
CA ARG A 58 34.05 39.13 10.19
C ARG A 58 34.81 37.89 9.67
N TYR A 59 35.11 37.97 8.36
CA TYR A 59 36.15 37.31 7.54
C TYR A 59 35.91 35.86 7.06
N MET A 60 35.57 35.60 5.79
CA MET A 60 36.26 35.72 4.47
C MET A 60 37.14 34.52 4.07
N THR A 61 36.93 34.11 2.80
CA THR A 61 37.79 33.43 1.79
C THR A 61 37.21 32.07 1.36
N SER A 62 37.16 31.65 0.10
CA SER A 62 37.57 32.18 -1.21
C SER A 62 36.84 31.37 -2.31
N SER A 63 36.60 32.03 -3.45
CA SER A 63 36.54 31.60 -4.86
C SER A 63 36.81 30.11 -5.18
N VAL A 64 36.17 29.46 -6.16
CA VAL A 64 36.45 29.60 -7.61
C VAL A 64 35.28 29.10 -8.51
N GLN A 65 34.83 30.02 -9.37
CA GLN A 65 34.43 29.97 -10.79
C GLN A 65 33.50 28.90 -11.42
N PHE A 66 32.54 29.49 -12.15
CA PHE A 66 31.67 28.98 -13.20
C PHE A 66 32.43 28.46 -14.43
N GLN A 67 31.89 27.41 -15.06
CA GLN A 67 31.92 27.29 -16.52
C GLN A 67 30.59 26.73 -17.04
N ARG A 68 30.05 27.45 -18.03
CA ARG A 68 28.84 27.22 -18.82
C ARG A 68 29.37 26.83 -20.22
N ILE A 69 28.85 25.82 -20.93
CA ILE A 69 27.92 25.96 -22.08
C ILE A 69 27.76 24.58 -22.77
N ASN A 70 26.53 24.27 -23.17
CA ASN A 70 25.93 23.18 -23.98
C ASN A 70 26.35 23.21 -25.49
N PRO A 71 25.77 22.44 -26.45
CA PRO A 71 25.39 21.01 -26.54
C PRO A 71 25.79 20.33 -27.90
N ALA A 72 25.37 19.06 -28.06
CA ALA A 72 25.00 18.32 -29.29
C ALA A 72 26.05 17.85 -30.32
N HIS A 73 26.19 16.52 -30.49
CA HIS A 73 25.89 15.78 -31.75
C HIS A 73 26.15 14.25 -31.63
N GLN A 74 25.15 13.45 -32.04
CA GLN A 74 25.25 12.06 -32.55
C GLN A 74 25.79 12.08 -34.01
N PRO A 75 26.22 10.96 -34.69
CA PRO A 75 25.58 9.60 -34.71
C PRO A 75 26.43 8.32 -35.02
N SER A 76 25.74 7.15 -34.99
CA SER A 76 25.97 5.86 -35.73
C SER A 76 27.15 4.94 -35.29
N SER A 77 27.15 3.59 -35.36
CA SER A 77 26.27 2.55 -35.92
C SER A 77 26.60 1.12 -35.38
N ALA A 78 25.57 0.27 -35.30
CA ALA A 78 25.46 -1.18 -35.59
C ALA A 78 26.37 -2.27 -34.94
N ALA A 79 25.75 -3.28 -34.31
CA ALA A 79 25.58 -4.66 -34.86
C ALA A 79 24.85 -5.60 -33.85
N ALA A 80 24.18 -6.62 -34.40
CA ALA A 80 23.13 -7.44 -33.78
C ALA A 80 23.61 -8.74 -33.12
N ALA A 81 22.76 -9.31 -32.25
CA ALA A 81 22.60 -10.76 -32.10
C ALA A 81 21.22 -11.10 -31.50
N ALA A 82 20.51 -12.01 -32.16
CA ALA A 82 19.24 -12.59 -31.75
C ALA A 82 19.45 -14.00 -31.17
N ALA A 83 18.62 -14.43 -30.20
CA ALA A 83 18.19 -15.84 -30.06
C ALA A 83 17.08 -16.00 -29.01
N ALA A 84 16.00 -16.69 -29.43
CA ALA A 84 15.10 -17.63 -28.74
C ALA A 84 14.55 -17.25 -27.33
N GLY A 85 13.24 -17.21 -27.08
CA GLY A 85 12.18 -18.05 -27.61
C GLY A 85 12.04 -19.33 -26.78
N LEU A 86 11.35 -19.25 -25.63
CA LEU A 86 10.80 -20.40 -24.90
C LEU A 86 9.44 -19.99 -24.35
N GLY A 87 8.39 -20.33 -25.09
CA GLY A 87 7.03 -20.36 -24.59
C GLY A 87 6.87 -21.53 -23.63
N CYS A 88 6.02 -21.36 -22.62
CA CYS A 88 5.55 -22.47 -21.79
C CYS A 88 4.02 -22.51 -21.80
N HIS A 89 3.51 -23.73 -21.89
CA HIS A 89 2.22 -24.12 -22.43
C HIS A 89 0.98 -23.62 -21.67
N LYS A 90 -0.06 -23.29 -22.45
CA LYS A 90 -1.45 -23.13 -21.98
C LYS A 90 -1.97 -24.46 -21.42
N GLN A 91 -2.49 -24.42 -20.19
CA GLN A 91 -3.52 -25.36 -19.76
C GLN A 91 -4.66 -24.58 -19.10
N SER A 92 -5.87 -24.83 -19.61
CA SER A 92 -7.09 -24.03 -19.47
C SER A 92 -7.76 -24.21 -18.11
N GLN A 93 -8.01 -23.14 -17.35
CA GLN A 93 -9.03 -22.96 -16.28
C GLN A 93 -9.19 -21.43 -15.96
N PRO A 94 -10.30 -20.97 -15.34
CA PRO A 94 -10.88 -19.65 -15.62
C PRO A 94 -10.02 -18.49 -15.10
N ALA A 95 -9.95 -17.42 -15.89
CA ALA A 95 -9.04 -16.30 -15.73
C ALA A 95 -9.20 -15.57 -14.38
N VAL A 96 -8.21 -15.73 -13.51
CA VAL A 96 -7.88 -14.77 -12.45
C VAL A 96 -6.59 -14.09 -12.91
N LEU A 97 -6.67 -12.82 -13.27
CA LEU A 97 -5.52 -12.05 -13.75
C LEU A 97 -4.70 -11.57 -12.53
N SER A 98 -3.81 -12.41 -12.04
CA SER A 98 -2.66 -11.99 -11.23
C SER A 98 -1.46 -11.81 -12.17
N GLY A 99 -1.02 -10.56 -12.34
CA GLY A 99 0.07 -10.19 -13.23
C GLY A 99 0.23 -8.67 -13.31
N PRO A 100 1.32 -8.16 -13.93
CA PRO A 100 1.48 -6.73 -14.14
C PRO A 100 0.22 -6.15 -14.82
N VAL A 101 -0.22 -4.98 -14.35
CA VAL A 101 -1.43 -4.29 -14.85
C VAL A 101 -1.46 -4.35 -16.38
N SER A 102 -2.49 -4.97 -16.94
CA SER A 102 -2.62 -5.08 -18.40
C SER A 102 -2.68 -3.67 -19.02
N PRO A 103 -1.97 -3.41 -20.14
CA PRO A 103 -2.05 -2.13 -20.82
C PRO A 103 -3.51 -1.84 -21.21
N GLY A 104 -4.11 -0.80 -20.62
CA GLY A 104 -5.51 -0.41 -20.86
C GLY A 104 -6.48 -0.62 -19.70
N ALA A 105 -6.06 -1.26 -18.60
CA ALA A 105 -6.88 -1.39 -17.39
C ALA A 105 -6.83 -0.14 -16.47
N VAL A 106 -5.77 0.67 -16.60
CA VAL A 106 -5.54 1.89 -15.81
C VAL A 106 -5.36 3.06 -16.77
N PRO A 107 -6.08 4.18 -16.61
CA PRO A 107 -5.87 5.41 -17.39
C PRO A 107 -4.46 5.98 -17.23
N ASP A 108 -3.93 6.67 -18.25
CA ASP A 108 -2.56 7.20 -18.25
C ASP A 108 -2.25 8.12 -17.06
N TYR A 109 -3.22 8.91 -16.60
CA TYR A 109 -3.04 9.78 -15.44
C TYR A 109 -2.87 9.01 -14.13
N ALA A 110 -3.37 7.77 -14.07
CA ALA A 110 -3.37 6.93 -12.88
C ALA A 110 -2.19 5.96 -12.82
N ALA A 111 -1.61 5.64 -13.99
CA ALA A 111 -0.45 4.76 -14.09
C ALA A 111 0.73 5.16 -13.17
N PRO A 112 1.07 6.45 -12.96
CA PRO A 112 2.13 6.84 -12.04
C PRO A 112 1.89 6.42 -10.59
N TYR A 113 0.64 6.41 -10.11
CA TYR A 113 0.31 6.05 -8.72
C TYR A 113 0.53 4.56 -8.44
N HIS A 114 0.38 3.70 -9.45
CA HIS A 114 0.57 2.26 -9.30
C HIS A 114 1.99 1.79 -9.62
N ARG A 115 2.91 2.72 -9.95
CA ARG A 115 4.31 2.40 -10.21
C ARG A 115 5.11 2.40 -8.92
N HIS A 116 5.18 1.24 -8.29
CA HIS A 116 5.96 1.03 -7.07
C HIS A 116 7.45 0.87 -7.38
N GLN A 117 8.29 1.58 -6.64
CA GLN A 117 9.73 1.26 -6.59
C GLN A 117 9.93 0.19 -5.51
N VAL A 118 10.29 -1.02 -5.91
CA VAL A 118 10.50 -2.15 -5.00
C VAL A 118 12.00 -2.44 -4.87
N GLY A 119 12.45 -2.65 -3.62
CA GLY A 119 13.79 -3.15 -3.33
C GLY A 119 13.93 -4.67 -3.55
N PRO A 120 15.13 -5.23 -3.38
CA PRO A 120 15.39 -6.67 -3.60
C PRO A 120 14.55 -7.63 -2.73
N ASN A 121 14.13 -7.19 -1.54
CA ASN A 121 13.33 -7.98 -0.59
C ASN A 121 11.87 -7.49 -0.51
N GLN A 122 11.39 -6.84 -1.57
CA GLN A 122 10.02 -6.36 -1.67
C GLN A 122 9.34 -6.96 -2.88
N CYS A 123 8.04 -7.15 -2.77
CA CYS A 123 7.20 -7.51 -3.89
C CYS A 123 6.06 -6.49 -4.05
N CYS A 124 5.53 -6.42 -5.26
CA CYS A 124 4.37 -5.59 -5.57
C CYS A 124 3.41 -6.33 -6.51
N SER A 125 2.12 -6.02 -6.39
CA SER A 125 1.08 -6.54 -7.28
C SER A 125 -0.02 -5.50 -7.44
N ALA A 126 -0.94 -5.74 -8.36
CA ALA A 126 -2.12 -4.92 -8.59
C ALA A 126 -3.32 -5.79 -8.94
N VAL A 127 -4.47 -5.47 -8.35
CA VAL A 127 -5.75 -6.11 -8.62
C VAL A 127 -6.68 -5.08 -9.26
N VAL A 128 -7.32 -5.48 -10.35
CA VAL A 128 -8.28 -4.67 -11.09
C VAL A 128 -9.67 -5.28 -10.94
N ARG A 129 -10.68 -4.48 -10.64
CA ARG A 129 -12.07 -4.93 -10.57
C ARG A 129 -13.03 -3.92 -11.19
N SER A 130 -13.94 -4.43 -12.03
CA SER A 130 -15.11 -3.66 -12.49
C SER A 130 -16.24 -3.80 -11.47
N ILE A 131 -16.92 -2.71 -11.18
CA ILE A 131 -18.06 -2.60 -10.26
C ILE A 131 -19.19 -1.91 -11.00
N ASP A 132 -20.38 -2.50 -11.03
CA ASP A 132 -21.55 -1.95 -11.71
C ASP A 132 -22.25 -0.87 -10.85
N ALA A 133 -21.49 0.16 -10.50
CA ALA A 133 -21.94 1.34 -9.77
C ALA A 133 -21.17 2.59 -10.23
N PRO A 134 -21.79 3.80 -10.18
CA PRO A 134 -21.13 5.05 -10.51
C PRO A 134 -19.95 5.36 -9.56
N VAL A 135 -18.91 6.04 -10.09
CA VAL A 135 -17.72 6.42 -9.33
C VAL A 135 -18.05 7.12 -8.00
N PRO A 136 -18.97 8.11 -7.93
CA PRO A 136 -19.30 8.76 -6.66
C PRO A 136 -19.82 7.79 -5.59
N VAL A 137 -20.57 6.76 -6.00
CA VAL A 137 -21.10 5.73 -5.08
C VAL A 137 -19.96 4.88 -4.54
N VAL A 138 -19.10 4.36 -5.41
CA VAL A 138 -17.95 3.53 -5.00
C VAL A 138 -16.98 4.35 -4.13
N TRP A 139 -16.70 5.59 -4.53
CA TRP A 139 -15.78 6.47 -3.81
C TRP A 139 -16.28 6.83 -2.42
N SER A 140 -17.59 7.05 -2.26
CA SER A 140 -18.20 7.32 -0.94
C SER A 140 -17.89 6.22 0.10
N VAL A 141 -17.68 4.98 -0.35
CA VAL A 141 -17.28 3.85 0.49
C VAL A 141 -15.78 3.82 0.68
N VAL A 142 -15.01 3.89 -0.41
CA VAL A 142 -13.53 3.74 -0.40
C VAL A 142 -12.86 4.84 0.41
N ARG A 143 -13.28 6.10 0.25
CA ARG A 143 -12.63 7.28 0.85
C ARG A 143 -12.69 7.33 2.39
N ARG A 144 -13.52 6.50 3.03
CA ARG A 144 -13.69 6.47 4.48
C ARG A 144 -12.51 5.75 5.14
N PHE A 145 -11.43 6.49 5.34
CA PHE A 145 -10.24 5.99 6.04
C PHE A 145 -10.54 5.58 7.49
N ASP A 146 -11.51 6.20 8.13
CA ASP A 146 -11.98 5.88 9.48
C ASP A 146 -12.88 4.64 9.54
N GLU A 147 -13.47 4.22 8.41
CA GLU A 147 -14.45 3.12 8.36
C GLU A 147 -14.13 2.01 7.32
N PRO A 148 -12.91 1.45 7.30
CA PRO A 148 -12.54 0.40 6.34
C PRO A 148 -13.38 -0.88 6.48
N GLN A 149 -13.90 -1.17 7.67
CA GLN A 149 -14.77 -2.31 7.94
C GLN A 149 -16.07 -2.30 7.13
N ALA A 150 -16.43 -1.15 6.55
CA ALA A 150 -17.56 -1.04 5.64
C ALA A 150 -17.47 -2.08 4.51
N TYR A 151 -16.27 -2.32 3.96
CA TYR A 151 -16.05 -3.31 2.89
C TYR A 151 -14.90 -4.30 3.15
N LYS A 152 -14.05 -4.07 4.16
CA LYS A 152 -12.97 -4.98 4.54
C LYS A 152 -13.41 -5.90 5.68
N HIS A 153 -14.04 -7.02 5.34
CA HIS A 153 -14.70 -7.91 6.31
C HIS A 153 -13.77 -8.64 7.30
N PHE A 154 -12.46 -8.64 7.08
CA PHE A 154 -11.50 -9.19 8.05
C PHE A 154 -11.26 -8.25 9.23
N LEU A 155 -11.80 -7.03 9.19
CA LEU A 155 -11.67 -6.06 10.27
C LEU A 155 -12.84 -6.18 11.24
N LYS A 156 -12.51 -6.35 12.52
CA LYS A 156 -13.44 -6.32 13.64
C LYS A 156 -13.81 -4.89 14.02
N SER A 157 -12.83 -3.99 14.03
CA SER A 157 -13.02 -2.58 14.38
C SER A 157 -11.92 -1.72 13.80
N CYS A 158 -12.20 -0.41 13.72
CA CYS A 158 -11.26 0.63 13.32
C CYS A 158 -11.45 1.82 14.25
N HIS A 159 -10.34 2.43 14.68
CA HIS A 159 -10.32 3.65 15.48
C HIS A 159 -9.27 4.60 14.93
N VAL A 160 -9.63 5.86 14.69
CA VAL A 160 -8.64 6.90 14.44
C VAL A 160 -7.94 7.21 15.76
N ILE A 161 -6.62 7.06 15.79
CA ILE A 161 -5.80 7.23 17.01
C ILE A 161 -4.97 8.52 16.97
N ASP A 162 -4.78 9.10 15.79
CA ASP A 162 -4.10 10.39 15.59
C ASP A 162 -4.59 11.05 14.29
N GLY A 163 -4.73 12.37 14.27
CA GLY A 163 -5.22 13.15 13.13
C GLY A 163 -6.74 13.38 13.09
N ASP A 164 -7.20 13.96 11.98
CA ASP A 164 -8.52 14.56 11.81
C ASP A 164 -9.28 14.05 10.57
N GLY A 165 -8.79 12.97 9.96
CA GLY A 165 -9.33 12.40 8.73
C GLY A 165 -8.63 12.85 7.44
N HIS A 166 -7.71 13.82 7.51
CA HIS A 166 -6.89 14.24 6.36
C HIS A 166 -5.58 13.46 6.25
N VAL A 167 -4.82 13.69 5.17
CA VAL A 167 -3.49 13.09 4.95
C VAL A 167 -2.61 13.25 6.20
N GLY A 168 -1.98 12.15 6.61
CA GLY A 168 -1.21 12.06 7.85
C GLY A 168 -1.97 11.40 9.01
N THR A 169 -3.30 11.35 8.96
CA THR A 169 -4.16 10.66 9.95
C THR A 169 -3.76 9.19 10.08
N VAL A 170 -3.79 8.69 11.32
CA VAL A 170 -3.42 7.33 11.69
C VAL A 170 -4.60 6.61 12.32
N ARG A 171 -4.86 5.38 11.87
CA ARG A 171 -5.89 4.49 12.42
C ARG A 171 -5.27 3.22 13.00
N GLU A 172 -5.85 2.71 14.07
CA GLU A 172 -5.68 1.32 14.52
C GLU A 172 -6.84 0.48 14.00
N VAL A 173 -6.54 -0.58 13.25
CA VAL A 173 -7.51 -1.59 12.85
C VAL A 173 -7.27 -2.88 13.60
N ARG A 174 -8.34 -3.54 14.02
CA ARG A 174 -8.28 -4.87 14.65
C ARG A 174 -8.86 -5.91 13.73
N VAL A 175 -8.22 -7.06 13.67
CA VAL A 175 -8.64 -8.18 12.81
C VAL A 175 -9.63 -9.07 13.57
N VAL A 176 -10.50 -9.77 12.85
CA VAL A 176 -11.41 -10.76 13.43
C VAL A 176 -10.66 -11.90 14.13
N SER A 177 -11.26 -12.46 15.19
CA SER A 177 -10.68 -13.56 15.96
C SER A 177 -10.48 -14.81 15.09
N GLY A 178 -9.41 -15.57 15.37
CA GLY A 178 -9.05 -16.78 14.63
C GLY A 178 -7.98 -16.53 13.56
N LEU A 179 -7.74 -15.28 13.16
CA LEU A 179 -6.57 -14.95 12.36
C LEU A 179 -5.34 -14.70 13.26
N PRO A 180 -4.11 -15.02 12.81
CA PRO A 180 -2.91 -14.87 13.65
C PRO A 180 -2.45 -13.43 13.86
N ALA A 181 -3.06 -12.45 13.18
CA ALA A 181 -2.78 -11.03 13.36
C ALA A 181 -3.83 -10.41 14.27
N ASN A 182 -3.42 -9.60 15.24
CA ASN A 182 -4.34 -8.96 16.18
C ASN A 182 -4.75 -7.56 15.74
N TRP A 183 -3.79 -6.72 15.34
CA TRP A 183 -4.02 -5.33 14.97
C TRP A 183 -2.95 -4.80 14.01
N SER A 184 -3.27 -3.69 13.33
CA SER A 184 -2.40 -2.92 12.44
C SER A 184 -2.59 -1.43 12.69
N THR A 185 -1.51 -0.65 12.66
CA THR A 185 -1.56 0.81 12.65
C THR A 185 -1.22 1.31 11.26
N GLU A 186 -2.11 2.11 10.70
CA GLU A 186 -2.08 2.53 9.31
C GLU A 186 -2.15 4.04 9.20
N ARG A 187 -1.35 4.64 8.31
CA ARG A 187 -1.32 6.08 8.05
C ARG A 187 -1.91 6.38 6.67
N LEU A 188 -2.77 7.39 6.59
CA LEU A 188 -3.28 7.91 5.33
C LEU A 188 -2.19 8.73 4.62
N GLU A 189 -1.82 8.32 3.41
CA GLU A 189 -0.75 8.95 2.62
C GLU A 189 -1.30 9.86 1.52
N ILE A 190 -2.41 9.46 0.90
CA ILE A 190 -3.07 10.22 -0.17
C ILE A 190 -4.57 10.13 0.04
N LEU A 191 -5.25 11.27 -0.09
CA LEU A 191 -6.70 11.36 -0.24
C LEU A 191 -7.01 12.48 -1.23
N ASP A 192 -7.29 12.11 -2.47
CA ASP A 192 -7.61 13.03 -3.56
C ASP A 192 -9.04 12.73 -4.03
N ASP A 193 -9.99 13.57 -3.60
CA ASP A 193 -11.41 13.44 -3.93
C ASP A 193 -11.72 13.78 -5.40
N GLU A 194 -10.90 14.60 -6.06
CA GLU A 194 -11.12 14.99 -7.45
C GLU A 194 -10.71 13.86 -8.39
N ARG A 195 -9.56 13.23 -8.13
CA ARG A 195 -9.00 12.13 -8.93
C ARG A 195 -9.39 10.75 -8.42
N HIS A 196 -10.11 10.68 -7.31
CA HIS A 196 -10.55 9.45 -6.64
C HIS A 196 -9.37 8.51 -6.35
N VAL A 197 -8.33 9.06 -5.70
CA VAL A 197 -7.11 8.36 -5.32
C VAL A 197 -6.97 8.32 -3.81
N MET A 198 -6.80 7.13 -3.26
CA MET A 198 -6.52 6.92 -1.84
C MET A 198 -5.28 6.06 -1.68
N SER A 199 -4.43 6.39 -0.70
CA SER A 199 -3.28 5.56 -0.35
C SER A 199 -3.09 5.51 1.14
N PHE A 200 -2.69 4.35 1.66
CA PHE A 200 -2.27 4.22 3.05
C PHE A 200 -1.01 3.36 3.16
N SER A 201 -0.25 3.58 4.21
CA SER A 201 0.89 2.77 4.60
C SER A 201 0.65 2.12 5.95
N VAL A 202 1.20 0.93 6.15
CA VAL A 202 1.23 0.28 7.46
C VAL A 202 2.50 0.73 8.18
N VAL A 203 2.32 1.35 9.35
CA VAL A 203 3.40 1.97 10.14
C VAL A 203 3.70 1.22 11.44
N GLY A 204 2.90 0.21 11.78
CA GLY A 204 3.09 -0.66 12.93
C GLY A 204 2.01 -1.72 12.99
N GLY A 205 2.15 -2.70 13.89
CA GLY A 205 1.14 -3.75 14.06
C GLY A 205 1.72 -5.14 14.29
N GLU A 206 0.83 -6.06 14.61
CA GLU A 206 1.15 -7.46 14.85
C GLU A 206 0.81 -8.31 13.62
N HIS A 207 1.54 -8.10 12.53
CA HIS A 207 1.41 -8.85 11.29
C HIS A 207 2.74 -8.96 10.55
N ARG A 208 2.77 -9.72 9.44
CA ARG A 208 3.95 -9.92 8.60
C ARG A 208 4.12 -8.90 7.46
N LEU A 209 3.09 -8.09 7.19
CA LEU A 209 3.09 -7.13 6.08
C LEU A 209 3.84 -5.84 6.43
N ALA A 210 5.13 -5.95 6.75
CA ALA A 210 5.97 -4.80 7.06
C ALA A 210 6.13 -3.89 5.82
N ASN A 211 6.16 -2.56 6.06
CA ASN A 211 6.27 -1.54 5.02
C ASN A 211 5.22 -1.66 3.89
N TYR A 212 4.07 -2.27 4.18
CA TYR A 212 2.97 -2.38 3.23
C TYR A 212 2.47 -0.98 2.86
N ARG A 213 2.37 -0.71 1.56
CA ARG A 213 1.86 0.54 1.00
C ARG A 213 0.85 0.20 -0.07
N SER A 214 -0.40 0.61 0.10
CA SER A 214 -1.47 0.41 -0.89
C SER A 214 -1.87 1.73 -1.51
N VAL A 215 -2.27 1.66 -2.77
CA VAL A 215 -2.84 2.74 -3.57
C VAL A 215 -4.09 2.20 -4.25
N THR A 216 -5.22 2.85 -4.02
CA THR A 216 -6.50 2.58 -4.68
C THR A 216 -6.90 3.76 -5.56
N THR A 217 -7.20 3.50 -6.82
CA THR A 217 -7.74 4.49 -7.76
C THR A 217 -9.06 4.00 -8.34
N LEU A 218 -9.96 4.95 -8.61
CA LEU A 218 -11.26 4.68 -9.24
C LEU A 218 -11.34 5.41 -10.58
N HIS A 219 -11.87 4.71 -11.59
CA HIS A 219 -12.00 5.23 -12.95
C HIS A 219 -13.39 4.91 -13.49
N ALA A 220 -14.03 5.89 -14.14
CA ALA A 220 -15.27 5.63 -14.85
C ALA A 220 -15.01 4.69 -16.03
N ALA A 221 -15.81 3.62 -16.13
CA ALA A 221 -15.84 2.78 -17.32
C ALA A 221 -16.39 3.56 -18.52
N ARG A 222 -16.14 3.05 -19.73
CA ARG A 222 -16.74 3.62 -20.95
C ARG A 222 -18.27 3.60 -20.82
N GLY A 223 -18.90 4.78 -20.84
CA GLY A 223 -20.35 4.94 -20.65
C GLY A 223 -20.78 5.36 -19.24
N GLY A 224 -19.86 5.49 -18.28
CA GLY A 224 -20.08 6.15 -16.98
C GLY A 224 -20.93 5.38 -15.95
N ALA A 225 -21.56 4.27 -16.35
CA ALA A 225 -22.43 3.48 -15.47
C ALA A 225 -21.68 2.56 -14.49
N ALA A 226 -20.43 2.22 -14.80
CA ALA A 226 -19.60 1.32 -14.01
C ALA A 226 -18.27 1.99 -13.62
N THR A 227 -17.64 1.44 -12.59
CA THR A 227 -16.35 1.90 -12.06
C THR A 227 -15.32 0.79 -12.19
N THR A 228 -14.16 1.10 -12.76
CA THR A 228 -12.95 0.29 -12.64
C THR A 228 -12.16 0.74 -11.42
N VAL A 229 -12.01 -0.15 -10.45
CA VAL A 229 -11.18 0.04 -9.26
C VAL A 229 -9.86 -0.68 -9.48
N VAL A 230 -8.75 0.00 -9.21
CA VAL A 230 -7.42 -0.61 -9.19
C VAL A 230 -6.82 -0.42 -7.81
N GLU A 231 -6.48 -1.51 -7.15
CA GLU A 231 -5.72 -1.48 -5.91
C GLU A 231 -4.37 -2.16 -6.14
N SER A 232 -3.29 -1.39 -6.01
CA SER A 232 -1.93 -1.93 -6.06
C SER A 232 -1.23 -1.72 -4.74
N TYR A 233 -0.23 -2.56 -4.48
CA TYR A 233 0.56 -2.46 -3.27
C TYR A 233 2.02 -2.82 -3.50
N ALA A 234 2.86 -2.38 -2.57
CA ALA A 234 4.21 -2.88 -2.34
C ALA A 234 4.37 -3.29 -0.88
N VAL A 235 5.14 -4.33 -0.61
CA VAL A 235 5.34 -4.87 0.74
C VAL A 235 6.69 -5.58 0.86
N ASP A 236 7.25 -5.58 2.07
CA ASP A 236 8.41 -6.41 2.37
C ASP A 236 8.04 -7.89 2.35
N VAL A 237 8.97 -8.71 1.87
CA VAL A 237 8.85 -10.15 1.83
C VAL A 237 9.41 -10.68 3.16
N PRO A 238 8.57 -11.25 4.03
CA PRO A 238 9.01 -11.73 5.34
C PRO A 238 10.08 -12.81 5.19
N SER A 239 10.99 -12.90 6.15
CA SER A 239 11.96 -13.98 6.11
C SER A 239 11.27 -15.35 6.17
N GLY A 240 11.77 -16.28 5.36
CA GLY A 240 11.18 -17.60 5.20
C GLY A 240 9.97 -17.64 4.25
N ASN A 241 9.61 -16.54 3.60
CA ASN A 241 8.63 -16.48 2.52
C ASN A 241 9.28 -16.11 1.19
N THR A 242 8.69 -16.57 0.08
CA THR A 242 9.06 -16.09 -1.26
C THR A 242 8.23 -14.88 -1.66
N ASN A 243 8.66 -14.19 -2.72
CA ASN A 243 7.92 -13.09 -3.31
C ASN A 243 6.52 -13.54 -3.76
N GLU A 244 6.43 -14.72 -4.38
CA GLU A 244 5.21 -15.29 -4.90
C GLU A 244 4.24 -15.64 -3.77
N GLU A 245 4.71 -16.26 -2.69
CA GLU A 245 3.86 -16.58 -1.53
C GLU A 245 3.29 -15.31 -0.89
N THR A 246 4.13 -14.27 -0.75
CA THR A 246 3.74 -12.98 -0.19
C THR A 246 2.74 -12.26 -1.09
N CYS A 247 2.96 -12.26 -2.40
CA CYS A 247 2.02 -11.70 -3.36
C CYS A 247 0.69 -12.45 -3.36
N VAL A 248 0.70 -13.79 -3.42
CA VAL A 248 -0.53 -14.59 -3.39
C VAL A 248 -1.33 -14.31 -2.12
N PHE A 249 -0.67 -14.18 -0.98
CA PHE A 249 -1.33 -13.84 0.28
C PHE A 249 -2.00 -12.46 0.22
N ALA A 250 -1.23 -11.41 -0.12
CA ALA A 250 -1.75 -10.05 -0.19
C ALA A 250 -2.81 -9.85 -1.29
N ASP A 251 -2.60 -10.42 -2.49
CA ASP A 251 -3.58 -10.45 -3.58
C ASP A 251 -4.90 -11.09 -3.13
N THR A 252 -4.85 -12.15 -2.32
CA THR A 252 -6.08 -12.79 -1.84
C THR A 252 -6.87 -11.84 -0.95
N ILE A 253 -6.21 -11.11 -0.04
CA ILE A 253 -6.86 -10.12 0.82
C ILE A 253 -7.47 -8.99 -0.01
N VAL A 254 -6.69 -8.42 -0.94
CA VAL A 254 -7.14 -7.34 -1.82
C VAL A 254 -8.34 -7.79 -2.67
N ASN A 255 -8.28 -8.98 -3.26
CA ASN A 255 -9.39 -9.53 -4.05
C ASN A 255 -10.67 -9.69 -3.23
N CYS A 256 -10.58 -10.20 -2.00
CA CYS A 256 -11.73 -10.32 -1.11
C CYS A 256 -12.33 -8.95 -0.76
N ASN A 257 -11.49 -7.95 -0.46
CA ASN A 257 -11.93 -6.60 -0.16
C ASN A 257 -12.65 -5.98 -1.37
N LEU A 258 -12.05 -6.04 -2.57
CA LEU A 258 -12.66 -5.48 -3.77
C LEU A 258 -13.95 -6.23 -4.17
N GLN A 259 -14.04 -7.54 -3.91
CA GLN A 259 -15.28 -8.29 -4.12
C GLN A 259 -16.40 -7.83 -3.19
N SER A 260 -16.10 -7.58 -1.90
CA SER A 260 -17.07 -7.02 -0.96
C SER A 260 -17.50 -5.61 -1.37
N LEU A 261 -16.53 -4.76 -1.73
CA LEU A 261 -16.79 -3.40 -2.21
C LEU A 261 -17.76 -3.40 -3.39
N ALA A 262 -17.55 -4.30 -4.36
CA ALA A 262 -18.44 -4.46 -5.50
C ALA A 262 -19.89 -4.76 -5.06
N GLN A 263 -20.07 -5.75 -4.19
CA GLN A 263 -21.40 -6.12 -3.68
C GLN A 263 -22.10 -4.96 -2.97
N ILE A 264 -21.37 -4.22 -2.13
CA ILE A 264 -21.92 -3.10 -1.36
C ILE A 264 -22.30 -1.94 -2.29
N ALA A 265 -21.38 -1.53 -3.17
CA ALA A 265 -21.60 -0.39 -4.05
C ALA A 265 -22.71 -0.66 -5.08
N GLU A 266 -22.78 -1.85 -5.64
CA GLU A 266 -23.86 -2.25 -6.55
C GLU A 266 -25.23 -2.31 -5.84
N ASN A 267 -25.25 -2.78 -4.59
CA ASN A 267 -26.46 -2.73 -3.76
C ASN A 267 -26.89 -1.28 -3.49
N MET A 268 -25.94 -0.40 -3.17
CA MET A 268 -26.23 1.03 -2.99
C MET A 268 -26.78 1.63 -4.28
N ALA A 269 -26.14 1.38 -5.43
CA ALA A 269 -26.56 1.89 -6.72
C ALA A 269 -27.97 1.43 -7.15
N ARG A 270 -28.37 0.19 -6.80
CA ARG A 270 -29.73 -0.32 -7.04
C ARG A 270 -30.81 0.35 -6.19
N ASN A 271 -30.42 0.97 -5.07
CA ASN A 271 -31.32 1.59 -4.11
C ASN A 271 -31.31 3.13 -4.18
N LEU A 272 -30.59 3.71 -5.16
CA LEU A 272 -30.60 5.14 -5.50
C LEU A 272 -31.67 5.42 -6.57
#